data_AF-A0A9F2RCI4-F1
#
_entry.id   AF-A0A9F2RCI4-F1
#
_cell.length_a   1.000
_cell.length_b   1.000
_cell.length_c   1.000
_cell.angle_alpha   90.00
_cell.angle_beta   90.00
_cell.angle_gamma   90.00
#
_symmetry.space_group_name_H-M   'P 1'
#
loop_
_entity.id
_entity.type
_entity.pdbx_description
1 polymer ?
#
loop_
_entity_poly.entity_id
_entity_poly.type
_entity_poly.pdbx_seq_one_letter_code
_entity_poly.pdbx_strand_id
1 'polypeptide(L)'
;RIKKLPIDPSEWDSYFDESGQILKSRDFVAAQILERGLDPSVRSEAWKFLTGYYSWRSSCDERLTTDSMRRKSYESLCNMYTKIQPLLETEHRDFTEVQNVIQSDVQRLYIKDAQGNPLVDKKQLEKILLLNYVCNVDA
;
A
#
# COMPACT_ATOMS: atom_id res chain seq x y z
N ARG A 1 31.91 10.48 -9.15
CA ARG A 1 31.07 10.37 -7.94
C ARG A 1 30.70 8.90 -7.79
N ILE A 2 31.16 8.23 -6.72
CA ILE A 2 30.85 6.80 -6.49
C ILE A 2 29.33 6.69 -6.28
N LYS A 3 28.66 5.82 -7.06
CA LYS A 3 27.23 5.55 -6.84
C LYS A 3 27.10 4.82 -5.52
N LYS A 4 26.40 5.43 -4.55
CA LYS A 4 26.02 4.73 -3.32
C LYS A 4 25.03 3.63 -3.69
N LEU A 5 25.23 2.43 -3.14
CA LEU A 5 24.31 1.32 -3.34
C LEU A 5 22.99 1.60 -2.63
N PRO A 6 21.85 1.09 -3.13
CA PRO A 6 20.58 1.12 -2.41
C PRO A 6 20.71 0.52 -1.02
N ILE A 7 19.81 0.89 -0.11
CA ILE A 7 19.73 0.24 1.20
C ILE A 7 19.26 -1.20 0.97
N ASP A 8 20.13 -2.15 1.29
CA ASP A 8 19.88 -3.59 1.18
C ASP A 8 19.21 -4.13 2.48
N PRO A 9 18.78 -5.41 2.50
CA PRO A 9 18.16 -5.99 3.69
C PRO A 9 19.05 -5.95 4.94
N SER A 10 20.36 -6.19 4.80
CA SER A 10 21.26 -6.22 5.95
C SER A 10 21.39 -4.84 6.60
N GLU A 11 21.47 -3.78 5.79
CA GLU A 11 21.50 -2.42 6.30
C GLU A 11 20.14 -2.02 6.89
N TRP A 12 19.04 -2.37 6.22
CA TRP A 12 17.69 -2.09 6.72
C TRP A 12 17.43 -2.74 8.08
N ASP A 13 17.76 -4.02 8.24
CA ASP A 13 17.63 -4.78 9.48
C ASP A 13 18.47 -4.17 10.61
N SER A 14 19.62 -3.58 10.28
CA SER A 14 20.48 -2.88 11.25
C SER A 14 19.86 -1.63 11.86
N TYR A 15 18.76 -1.12 11.28
CA TYR A 15 18.06 0.04 11.83
C TYR A 15 17.16 -0.34 13.00
N PHE A 16 16.87 -1.62 13.19
CA PHE A 16 15.96 -2.12 14.22
C PHE A 16 16.70 -2.60 15.47
N ASP A 17 16.03 -2.52 16.61
CA ASP A 17 16.43 -3.21 17.84
C ASP A 17 15.83 -4.62 17.94
N GLU A 18 16.13 -5.32 19.04
CA GLU A 18 15.63 -6.68 19.31
C GLU A 18 14.10 -6.76 19.41
N SER A 19 13.42 -5.66 19.74
CA SER A 19 11.95 -5.57 19.77
C SER A 19 11.35 -5.28 18.40
N GLY A 20 12.19 -4.94 17.42
CA GLY A 20 11.79 -4.52 16.09
C GLY A 20 11.39 -3.04 16.01
N GLN A 21 11.81 -2.18 16.94
CA GLN A 21 11.64 -0.72 16.81
C GLN A 21 12.81 -0.11 16.04
N ILE A 22 12.53 0.92 15.22
CA ILE A 22 13.59 1.63 14.47
C ILE A 22 14.35 2.55 15.44
N LEU A 23 15.64 2.30 15.62
CA LEU A 23 16.54 3.07 16.49
C LEU A 23 16.94 4.42 15.89
N LYS A 24 16.90 4.53 14.57
CA LYS A 24 17.25 5.76 13.85
C LYS A 24 16.04 6.70 13.77
N SER A 25 16.29 8.00 13.82
CA SER A 25 15.23 8.98 13.58
C SER A 25 14.61 8.80 12.18
N ARG A 26 13.31 9.10 12.05
CA ARG A 26 12.60 9.11 10.76
C ARG A 26 13.36 9.94 9.72
N ASP A 27 13.85 11.12 10.10
CA ASP A 27 14.53 12.04 9.19
C ASP A 27 15.83 11.46 8.65
N PHE A 28 16.59 10.75 9.49
CA PHE A 28 17.79 10.04 9.06
C PHE A 28 17.46 8.96 8.02
N VAL A 29 16.48 8.10 8.32
CA VAL A 29 16.09 7.00 7.42
C VAL A 29 15.54 7.55 6.10
N ALA A 30 14.71 8.58 6.15
CA ALA A 30 14.18 9.25 4.96
C ALA A 30 15.30 9.85 4.11
N ALA A 31 16.30 10.50 4.72
CA ALA A 31 17.45 11.04 3.99
C ALA A 31 18.27 9.95 3.29
N GLN A 32 18.50 8.80 3.94
CA GLN A 32 19.19 7.67 3.31
C GLN A 32 18.40 7.12 2.11
N ILE A 33 17.08 6.95 2.27
CA ILE A 33 16.20 6.47 1.20
C ILE A 33 16.17 7.46 0.02
N LEU A 34 16.13 8.77 0.29
CA LEU A 34 16.15 9.80 -0.76
C LEU A 34 17.48 9.83 -1.53
N GLU A 35 18.60 9.65 -0.83
CA GLU A 35 19.92 9.70 -1.47
C GLU A 35 20.25 8.42 -2.26
N ARG A 36 19.86 7.26 -1.72
CA ARG A 36 20.35 5.96 -2.19
C ARG A 36 19.27 5.06 -2.80
N GLY A 37 18.02 5.31 -2.46
CA GLY A 37 16.92 4.41 -2.77
C GLY A 37 16.92 3.15 -1.90
N LEU A 38 15.91 2.31 -2.15
CA LEU A 38 15.72 1.01 -1.51
C LEU A 38 15.95 -0.12 -2.50
N ASP A 39 16.66 -1.16 -2.06
CA ASP A 39 16.68 -2.44 -2.76
C ASP A 39 15.23 -2.96 -2.92
N PRO A 40 14.85 -3.52 -4.07
CA PRO A 40 13.50 -4.05 -4.29
C PRO A 40 12.98 -4.99 -3.19
N SER A 41 13.86 -5.77 -2.57
CA SER A 41 13.50 -6.70 -1.50
C SER A 41 13.05 -6.02 -0.20
N VAL A 42 13.49 -4.78 0.05
CA VAL A 42 13.20 -4.01 1.27
C VAL A 42 11.93 -3.15 1.12
N ARG A 43 11.56 -2.79 -0.11
CA ARG A 43 10.50 -1.81 -0.40
C ARG A 43 9.17 -2.15 0.27
N SER A 44 8.77 -3.42 0.25
CA SER A 44 7.47 -3.85 0.77
C SER A 44 7.29 -3.54 2.26
N GLU A 45 8.35 -3.65 3.06
CA GLU A 45 8.32 -3.29 4.48
C GLU A 45 8.56 -1.78 4.68
N ALA A 46 9.62 -1.23 4.08
CA ALA A 46 9.96 0.18 4.27
C ALA A 46 8.83 1.13 3.86
N TRP A 47 8.09 0.81 2.78
CA TRP A 47 6.96 1.62 2.35
C TRP A 47 5.82 1.65 3.37
N LYS A 48 5.63 0.61 4.17
CA LYS A 48 4.62 0.62 5.23
C LYS A 48 4.95 1.67 6.30
N PHE A 49 6.22 1.91 6.60
CA PHE A 49 6.61 3.02 7.49
C PHE A 49 6.47 4.38 6.82
N LEU A 50 6.91 4.50 5.56
CA LEU A 50 6.86 5.77 4.81
C LEU A 50 5.43 6.27 4.59
N THR A 51 4.48 5.36 4.37
CA THR A 51 3.06 5.67 4.15
C THR A 51 2.26 5.83 5.44
N GLY A 52 2.88 5.62 6.61
CA GLY A 52 2.18 5.65 7.90
C GLY A 52 1.27 4.44 8.14
N TYR A 53 1.41 3.37 7.35
CA TYR A 53 0.76 2.10 7.65
C TYR A 53 1.28 1.53 8.97
N TYR A 54 2.60 1.58 9.18
CA TYR A 54 3.25 1.35 10.46
C TYR A 54 3.69 2.66 11.10
N SER A 55 3.59 2.74 12.43
CA SER A 55 4.21 3.80 13.21
C SER A 55 5.73 3.60 13.24
N TRP A 56 6.50 4.68 13.11
CA TRP A 56 7.96 4.66 13.26
C TRP A 56 8.43 4.21 14.65
N ARG A 57 7.54 4.26 15.65
CA ARG A 57 7.80 3.83 17.03
C ARG A 57 7.24 2.43 17.35
N SER A 58 6.68 1.74 16.36
CA SER A 58 6.05 0.44 16.61
C SER A 58 7.08 -0.68 16.79
N SER A 59 6.82 -1.60 17.72
CA SER A 59 7.52 -2.89 17.82
C SER A 59 7.02 -3.88 16.76
N CYS A 60 7.71 -5.02 16.63
CA CYS A 60 7.27 -6.10 15.74
C CYS A 60 5.86 -6.60 16.11
N ASP A 61 5.58 -6.84 17.39
CA ASP A 61 4.28 -7.31 17.87
C ASP A 61 3.15 -6.31 17.62
N GLU A 62 3.43 -5.00 17.77
CA GLU A 62 2.48 -3.93 17.46
C GLU A 62 2.18 -3.88 15.95
N ARG A 63 3.18 -4.14 15.10
CA ARG A 63 2.99 -4.23 13.65
C ARG A 63 2.15 -5.44 13.25
N LEU A 64 2.38 -6.61 13.86
CA LEU A 64 1.55 -7.80 13.66
C LEU A 64 0.09 -7.55 14.05
N THR A 65 -0.11 -6.87 15.18
CA THR A 65 -1.45 -6.44 15.62
C THR A 65 -2.08 -5.47 14.63
N THR A 66 -1.32 -4.47 14.17
CA THR A 66 -1.76 -3.50 13.15
C THR A 66 -2.19 -4.20 11.86
N ASP A 67 -1.39 -5.17 11.38
CA ASP A 67 -1.72 -5.97 10.20
C ASP A 67 -3.01 -6.76 10.38
N SER A 68 -3.18 -7.41 11.54
CA SER A 68 -4.39 -8.17 11.85
C SER A 68 -5.64 -7.28 11.88
N MET A 69 -5.56 -6.14 12.56
CA MET A 69 -6.67 -5.19 12.64
C MET A 69 -7.03 -4.61 11.28
N ARG A 70 -6.05 -4.09 10.53
CA ARG A 70 -6.29 -3.50 9.20
C ARG A 70 -6.83 -4.52 8.21
N ARG A 71 -6.36 -5.77 8.25
CA ARG A 71 -6.89 -6.87 7.42
C ARG A 71 -8.37 -7.13 7.71
N LYS A 72 -8.74 -7.27 8.99
CA LYS A 72 -10.14 -7.45 9.41
C LYS A 72 -11.02 -6.28 9.00
N SER A 73 -10.53 -5.05 9.14
CA SER A 73 -11.24 -3.85 8.70
C SER A 73 -11.46 -3.86 7.18
N TYR A 74 -10.42 -4.16 6.40
CA TYR A 74 -10.52 -4.25 4.94
C TYR A 74 -11.50 -5.35 4.49
N GLU A 75 -11.46 -6.53 5.11
CA GLU A 75 -12.41 -7.61 4.85
C GLU A 75 -13.86 -7.20 5.17
N SER A 76 -14.05 -6.47 6.27
CA SER A 76 -15.37 -5.93 6.64
C SER A 76 -15.87 -4.90 5.63
N LEU A 77 -15.00 -4.01 5.14
CA LEU A 77 -15.32 -3.05 4.08
C LEU A 77 -15.68 -3.76 2.77
N CYS A 78 -14.92 -4.79 2.39
CA CYS A 78 -15.24 -5.61 1.22
C CYS A 78 -16.62 -6.24 1.34
N ASN A 79 -16.93 -6.84 2.49
CA ASN A 79 -18.21 -7.50 2.74
C ASN A 79 -19.37 -6.49 2.74
N MET A 80 -19.16 -5.30 3.29
CA MET A 80 -20.14 -4.22 3.25
C MET A 80 -20.38 -3.75 1.83
N TYR A 81 -19.32 -3.45 1.06
CA TYR A 81 -19.40 -3.07 -0.34
C TYR A 81 -20.20 -4.06 -1.18
N THR A 82 -19.93 -5.37 -1.06
CA THR A 82 -20.67 -6.39 -1.80
C THR A 82 -22.18 -6.36 -1.51
N LYS A 83 -22.58 -6.02 -0.28
CA LYS A 83 -24.00 -5.93 0.10
C LYS A 83 -24.67 -4.67 -0.44
N ILE A 84 -23.95 -3.55 -0.48
CA ILE A 84 -24.51 -2.25 -0.90
C ILE A 84 -24.37 -1.99 -2.39
N GLN A 85 -23.52 -2.74 -3.11
CA GLN A 85 -23.28 -2.55 -4.53
C GLN A 85 -24.57 -2.43 -5.38
N PRO A 86 -25.60 -3.28 -5.21
CA PRO A 86 -26.84 -3.13 -5.99
C PRO A 86 -27.53 -1.78 -5.75
N LEU A 87 -27.49 -1.26 -4.52
CA LEU A 87 -28.06 0.04 -4.18
C LEU A 87 -27.22 1.19 -4.73
N LEU A 88 -25.89 1.04 -4.78
CA LEU A 88 -25.01 2.02 -5.40
C LEU A 88 -25.30 2.14 -6.91
N GLU A 89 -25.53 1.01 -7.57
CA GLU A 89 -25.81 0.96 -9.01
C GLU A 89 -27.18 1.57 -9.37
N THR A 90 -28.18 1.53 -8.47
CA THR A 90 -29.51 2.09 -8.74
C THR A 90 -29.71 3.50 -8.19
N GLU A 91 -29.20 3.80 -6.99
CA GLU A 91 -29.55 5.03 -6.25
C GLU A 91 -28.42 6.07 -6.22
N HIS A 92 -27.14 5.66 -6.32
CA HIS A 92 -26.04 6.60 -6.18
C HIS A 92 -25.76 7.29 -7.52
N ARG A 93 -26.17 8.56 -7.62
CA ARG A 93 -25.85 9.43 -8.76
C ARG A 93 -24.34 9.38 -9.01
N ASP A 94 -23.95 9.10 -10.25
CA ASP A 94 -22.56 9.01 -10.73
C ASP A 94 -21.79 7.72 -10.42
N PHE A 95 -22.32 6.76 -9.64
CA PHE A 95 -21.58 5.52 -9.33
C PHE A 95 -21.22 4.71 -10.58
N THR A 96 -22.18 4.52 -11.50
CA THR A 96 -21.95 3.81 -12.77
C THR A 96 -20.91 4.52 -13.64
N GLU A 97 -20.90 5.85 -13.65
CA GLU A 97 -19.90 6.63 -14.40
C GLU A 97 -18.50 6.42 -13.83
N VAL A 98 -18.36 6.54 -12.50
CA VAL A 98 -17.09 6.30 -11.81
C VAL A 98 -16.59 4.87 -12.03
N GLN A 99 -17.48 3.88 -11.96
CA GLN A 99 -17.16 2.48 -12.25
C GLN A 99 -16.61 2.31 -13.67
N ASN A 100 -17.25 2.93 -14.67
CA ASN A 100 -16.80 2.86 -16.06
C ASN A 100 -15.44 3.56 -16.27
N VAL A 101 -15.20 4.70 -15.61
CA VAL A 101 -13.92 5.42 -15.66
C VAL A 101 -12.81 4.56 -15.07
N ILE A 102 -13.02 4.02 -13.86
CA ILE A 102 -12.06 3.14 -13.18
C ILE A 102 -11.73 1.93 -14.07
N GLN A 103 -12.74 1.26 -14.62
CA GLN A 103 -12.54 0.12 -15.50
C GLN A 103 -11.75 0.51 -16.76
N SER A 104 -12.10 1.60 -17.43
CA SER A 104 -11.41 2.07 -18.63
C SER A 104 -9.93 2.35 -18.35
N ASP A 105 -9.64 3.06 -17.26
CA ASP A 105 -8.27 3.45 -16.91
C ASP A 105 -7.44 2.25 -16.48
N VAL A 106 -7.98 1.34 -15.67
CA VAL A 106 -7.27 0.10 -15.30
C VAL A 106 -6.97 -0.78 -16.53
N GLN A 107 -7.87 -0.82 -17.52
CA GLN A 107 -7.60 -1.54 -18.76
C GLN A 107 -6.44 -0.92 -19.56
N ARG A 108 -6.31 0.41 -19.56
CA ARG A 108 -5.22 1.14 -20.24
C ARG A 108 -3.86 1.00 -19.54
N LEU A 109 -3.82 0.65 -18.26
CA LEU A 109 -2.57 0.44 -17.54
C LEU A 109 -1.78 -0.72 -18.16
N TYR A 110 -0.56 -0.41 -18.63
CA TYR A 110 0.41 -1.39 -19.09
C TYR A 110 1.41 -1.67 -17.95
N ILE A 111 1.12 -2.71 -17.15
CA ILE A 111 1.94 -3.09 -16.00
C ILE A 111 2.39 -4.53 -16.17
N LYS A 112 3.52 -4.71 -16.85
CA LYS A 112 4.16 -6.01 -17.06
C LYS A 112 5.60 -5.97 -16.57
N ASP A 113 6.10 -7.09 -16.05
CA ASP A 113 7.51 -7.24 -15.74
C ASP A 113 8.35 -7.35 -17.03
N ALA A 114 9.67 -7.44 -16.89
CA ALA A 114 10.58 -7.60 -18.03
C ALA A 114 10.33 -8.90 -18.83
N GLN A 115 9.60 -9.86 -18.26
CA GLN A 115 9.22 -11.14 -18.84
C GLN A 115 7.80 -11.12 -19.44
N GLY A 116 7.08 -10.00 -19.33
CA GLY A 116 5.74 -9.82 -19.87
C GLY A 116 4.60 -10.31 -18.95
N ASN A 117 4.89 -10.75 -17.72
CA ASN A 117 3.88 -11.17 -16.75
C ASN A 117 3.17 -9.96 -16.16
N PRO A 118 1.85 -10.04 -15.90
CA PRO A 118 1.11 -8.97 -15.24
C PRO A 118 1.66 -8.75 -13.82
N LEU A 119 2.10 -7.53 -13.53
CA LEU A 119 2.61 -7.14 -12.21
C LEU A 119 1.51 -6.86 -11.18
N VAL A 120 0.31 -6.56 -11.68
CA VAL A 120 -0.84 -6.13 -10.85
C VAL A 120 -2.08 -6.90 -11.30
N ASP A 121 -2.80 -7.46 -10.34
CA ASP A 121 -4.15 -7.97 -10.58
C ASP A 121 -5.09 -6.78 -10.82
N LYS A 122 -5.51 -6.62 -12.07
CA LYS A 122 -6.41 -5.54 -12.50
C LYS A 122 -7.74 -5.56 -11.76
N LYS A 123 -8.29 -6.75 -11.47
CA LYS A 123 -9.56 -6.86 -10.73
C LYS A 123 -9.38 -6.44 -9.27
N GLN A 124 -8.25 -6.78 -8.67
CA GLN A 124 -7.92 -6.32 -7.33
C GLN A 124 -7.78 -4.79 -7.29
N LEU A 125 -7.13 -4.20 -8.29
CA LEU A 125 -6.96 -2.74 -8.39
C LEU A 125 -8.30 -2.03 -8.56
N GLU A 126 -9.16 -2.49 -9.47
CA GLU A 126 -10.52 -1.97 -9.64
C GLU A 126 -11.29 -1.99 -8.32
N LYS A 127 -11.24 -3.12 -7.59
CA LYS A 127 -11.89 -3.26 -6.28
C LYS A 127 -11.37 -2.28 -5.24
N ILE A 128 -10.05 -2.08 -5.16
CA ILE A 128 -9.44 -1.14 -4.20
C ILE A 128 -9.88 0.30 -4.50
N LEU A 129 -9.90 0.68 -5.79
CA LEU A 129 -10.29 2.03 -6.21
C LEU A 129 -11.78 2.30 -5.93
N LEU A 130 -12.66 1.34 -6.22
CA LEU A 130 -14.09 1.46 -5.92
C LEU A 130 -14.36 1.51 -4.41
N LEU A 131 -13.66 0.69 -3.61
CA LEU A 131 -13.74 0.76 -2.16
C LEU A 131 -13.28 2.13 -1.63
N ASN A 132 -12.23 2.71 -2.21
CA ASN A 132 -11.78 4.03 -1.83
C ASN A 132 -12.85 5.10 -2.15
N TYR A 133 -13.42 5.08 -3.35
CA TYR A 133 -14.50 5.99 -3.74
C TYR A 133 -15.70 5.93 -2.79
N VAL A 134 -16.14 4.73 -2.42
CA VAL A 134 -17.33 4.56 -1.57
C VAL A 134 -17.05 4.88 -0.10
N CYS A 135 -15.87 4.54 0.41
CA CYS A 135 -15.57 4.62 1.84
C CYS A 135 -14.85 5.92 2.25
N ASN A 136 -14.34 6.69 1.30
CA ASN A 136 -13.57 7.91 1.57
C ASN A 136 -14.35 9.14 1.11
N VAL A 137 -15.37 9.51 1.87
CA VAL A 137 -16.29 10.63 1.58
C VAL A 137 -15.65 12.02 1.70
N ASP A 138 -14.44 12.11 2.27
CA ASP A 138 -13.72 13.37 2.48
C ASP A 138 -12.63 13.63 1.42
N ALA A 139 -12.53 12.80 0.38
CA ALA A 139 -11.49 12.88 -0.67
C ALA A 139 -11.92 13.71 -1.89
#